data_AF-A0A328HHX9-F1
#
_entry.id   AF-A0A328HHX9-F1
#
_cell.length_a   1.000
_cell.length_b   1.000
_cell.length_c   1.000
_cell.angle_alpha   90.00
_cell.angle_beta   90.00
_cell.angle_gamma   90.00
#
_symmetry.space_group_name_H-M   'P 1'
#
loop_
_entity.id
_entity.type
_entity.pdbx_description
1 polymer ?
#
loop_
_entity_poly.entity_id
_entity_poly.type
_entity_poly.pdbx_seq_one_letter_code
_entity_poly.pdbx_strand_id
1 'polypeptide(L)'
;MSTNISEGTKYTTTLPWPFAEDQQDFQYSVNVEPARMRKKTAGGEWGANIVDLGGDDYAHIMKERRRILAADPDRVQILPGMMPACWDLLMYYLRDLAITHPEHMQLHEDGDLVRWQNHLLGTDQTFVVGDESSLQHDPMTFLGREIPDDLLLVKERGGQMHFDAGLVTFAAAWSVTFDAGMSFTEIHQPVPRLTREGITSRAEQFLMRLPADQVFRRVNWTLSASGSRKLDISLEELPEWGQDIPRLVAERNFGNLQLRIELEHFIRLPMSGAVTFSIRTYMASLEEIKAIPAWRDQLAQILMSTPEDIAAYKGVSDYRAAAAAWLLN
;
A
#
# COMPACT_ATOMS: atom_id res chain seq x y z
N MET A 1 -4.57 29.97 27.14
CA MET A 1 -3.38 29.52 26.40
C MET A 1 -3.53 28.02 26.20
N SER A 2 -4.25 27.63 25.15
CA SER A 2 -4.41 26.24 24.76
C SER A 2 -3.50 26.06 23.55
N THR A 3 -2.39 25.37 23.76
CA THR A 3 -1.44 25.03 22.70
C THR A 3 -2.13 24.12 21.69
N ASN A 4 -2.26 24.61 20.45
CA ASN A 4 -2.55 23.79 19.27
C ASN A 4 -1.50 22.68 19.20
N ILE A 5 -1.84 21.48 19.66
CA ILE A 5 -1.16 20.27 19.22
C ILE A 5 -1.66 20.07 17.79
N SER A 6 -0.79 20.37 16.84
CA SER A 6 -1.09 20.49 15.42
C SER A 6 -1.57 19.16 14.82
N GLU A 7 -2.47 19.22 13.84
CA GLU A 7 -2.96 18.07 13.06
C GLU A 7 -1.83 17.17 12.52
N GLY A 8 -0.61 17.69 12.36
CA GLY A 8 0.57 16.92 11.93
C GLY A 8 1.07 15.86 12.92
N THR A 9 0.85 16.02 14.23
CA THR A 9 1.32 15.03 15.23
C THR A 9 0.53 13.72 15.15
N LYS A 10 -0.72 13.74 14.67
CA LYS A 10 -1.59 12.54 14.67
C LYS A 10 -1.13 11.50 13.63
N TYR A 11 -0.70 11.94 12.45
CA TYR A 11 -0.30 11.06 11.34
C TYR A 11 0.97 10.24 11.62
N THR A 12 1.92 10.83 12.35
CA THR A 12 3.16 10.14 12.71
C THR A 12 2.94 9.08 13.79
N THR A 13 1.83 9.09 14.53
CA THR A 13 1.61 8.12 15.63
C THR A 13 1.31 6.70 15.17
N THR A 14 0.76 6.54 13.98
CA THR A 14 0.45 5.23 13.38
C THR A 14 1.28 4.92 12.14
N LEU A 15 2.28 5.75 11.84
CA LEU A 15 3.11 5.60 10.65
C LEU A 15 3.94 4.30 10.73
N PRO A 16 3.86 3.41 9.73
CA PRO A 16 4.60 2.16 9.71
C PRO A 16 6.07 2.38 9.38
N TRP A 17 6.83 2.95 10.32
CA TRP A 17 8.22 3.33 10.10
C TRP A 17 9.04 2.17 9.48
N PRO A 18 9.66 2.37 8.31
CA PRO A 18 10.13 1.26 7.47
C PRO A 18 11.52 0.73 7.88
N PHE A 19 12.19 1.41 8.81
CA PHE A 19 13.56 1.08 9.23
C PHE A 19 13.56 0.49 10.64
N ALA A 20 14.39 -0.55 10.86
CA ALA A 20 14.63 -1.06 12.20
C ALA A 20 15.40 -0.02 13.04
N GLU A 21 15.28 -0.05 14.37
CA GLU A 21 15.81 1.00 15.27
C GLU A 21 17.33 1.22 15.12
N ASP A 22 18.09 0.17 14.83
CA ASP A 22 19.55 0.18 14.65
C ASP A 22 19.98 0.27 13.17
N GLN A 23 19.04 0.35 12.23
CA GLN A 23 19.34 0.37 10.81
C GLN A 23 19.91 1.73 10.38
N GLN A 24 21.14 1.72 9.89
CA GLN A 24 21.84 2.91 9.39
C GLN A 24 22.05 2.89 7.87
N ASP A 25 21.98 1.71 7.25
CA ASP A 25 22.15 1.54 5.81
C ASP A 25 20.93 0.90 5.15
N PHE A 26 20.64 1.32 3.93
CA PHE A 26 19.58 0.71 3.13
C PHE A 26 20.13 -0.35 2.18
N GLN A 27 19.60 -1.57 2.32
CA GLN A 27 19.78 -2.66 1.36
C GLN A 27 18.44 -3.39 1.19
N TYR A 28 18.20 -3.92 -0.01
CA TYR A 28 17.07 -4.79 -0.22
C TYR A 28 17.24 -6.08 0.59
N SER A 29 16.17 -6.50 1.25
CA SER A 29 16.12 -7.76 1.98
C SER A 29 14.72 -8.36 1.86
N VAL A 30 14.59 -9.64 2.20
CA VAL A 30 13.27 -10.25 2.42
C VAL A 30 12.81 -9.83 3.81
N ASN A 31 12.19 -8.65 3.90
CA ASN A 31 11.74 -8.03 5.15
C ASN A 31 10.30 -8.42 5.53
N VAL A 32 9.98 -9.71 5.38
CA VAL A 32 8.64 -10.25 5.64
C VAL A 32 8.54 -10.75 7.08
N GLU A 33 7.43 -10.45 7.74
CA GLU A 33 7.14 -10.88 9.11
C GLU A 33 5.66 -11.25 9.29
N PRO A 34 5.28 -11.96 10.37
CA PRO A 34 3.87 -12.18 10.67
C PRO A 34 3.11 -10.85 10.85
N ALA A 35 1.88 -10.78 10.36
CA ALA A 35 1.00 -9.63 10.54
C ALA A 35 0.21 -9.71 11.86
N ARG A 36 -0.72 -8.77 12.07
CA ARG A 36 -1.56 -8.65 13.29
C ARG A 36 -0.77 -8.49 14.59
N MET A 37 0.45 -7.97 14.48
CA MET A 37 1.31 -7.68 15.63
C MET A 37 1.56 -6.17 15.71
N ARG A 38 1.27 -5.58 16.87
CA ARG A 38 1.62 -4.17 17.10
C ARG A 38 3.14 -3.98 17.11
N LYS A 39 3.61 -2.96 16.40
CA LYS A 39 5.00 -2.51 16.41
C LYS A 39 5.07 -1.11 16.99
N LYS A 40 5.94 -0.94 17.97
CA LYS A 40 6.26 0.38 18.54
C LYS A 40 7.38 1.03 17.73
N THR A 41 7.30 2.34 17.63
CA THR A 41 8.27 3.21 16.96
C THR A 41 8.49 4.45 17.83
N ALA A 42 9.46 5.30 17.47
CA ALA A 42 9.63 6.59 18.15
C ALA A 42 8.41 7.53 17.99
N GLY A 43 7.61 7.36 16.94
CA GLY A 43 6.40 8.15 16.70
C GLY A 43 5.14 7.60 17.38
N GLY A 44 5.07 6.30 17.65
CA GLY A 44 3.90 5.67 18.27
C GLY A 44 3.84 4.16 18.05
N GLU A 45 2.71 3.65 17.56
CA GLU A 45 2.55 2.22 17.27
C GLU A 45 1.62 1.95 16.07
N TRP A 46 1.84 0.83 15.38
CA TRP A 46 1.08 0.46 14.18
C TRP A 46 0.94 -1.06 14.04
N GLY A 47 0.10 -1.50 13.10
CA GLY A 47 0.09 -2.88 12.64
C GLY A 47 -0.78 -3.87 13.44
N ALA A 48 -1.77 -3.37 14.17
CA ALA A 48 -2.71 -4.23 14.90
C ALA A 48 -3.64 -5.03 13.96
N ASN A 49 -4.08 -4.40 12.86
CA ASN A 49 -5.06 -4.93 11.92
C ASN A 49 -4.44 -5.14 10.54
N ILE A 50 -5.09 -5.95 9.69
CA ILE A 50 -4.71 -6.08 8.27
C ILE A 50 -5.06 -4.77 7.56
N VAL A 51 -6.33 -4.35 7.65
CA VAL A 51 -6.77 -3.07 7.12
C VAL A 51 -6.65 -2.01 8.21
N ASP A 52 -5.80 -1.02 7.98
CA ASP A 52 -5.80 0.23 8.73
C ASP A 52 -6.63 1.27 7.96
N LEU A 53 -7.80 1.62 8.51
CA LEU A 53 -8.71 2.58 7.88
C LEU A 53 -8.10 3.99 7.75
N GLY A 54 -7.07 4.33 8.53
CA GLY A 54 -6.45 5.66 8.55
C GLY A 54 -7.18 6.68 9.44
N GLY A 55 -8.07 6.22 10.33
CA GLY A 55 -8.82 7.09 11.24
C GLY A 55 -9.71 8.09 10.49
N ASP A 56 -9.58 9.38 10.83
CA ASP A 56 -10.42 10.46 10.28
C ASP A 56 -10.26 10.64 8.76
N ASP A 57 -9.14 10.19 8.19
CA ASP A 57 -8.87 10.28 6.75
C ASP A 57 -9.60 9.22 5.92
N TYR A 58 -10.16 8.18 6.55
CA TYR A 58 -10.75 7.06 5.85
C TYR A 58 -11.76 7.49 4.78
N ALA A 59 -12.72 8.36 5.16
CA ALA A 59 -13.74 8.86 4.22
C ALA A 59 -13.13 9.70 3.08
N HIS A 60 -12.05 10.44 3.34
CA HIS A 60 -11.36 11.23 2.32
C HIS A 60 -10.62 10.33 1.33
N ILE A 61 -9.88 9.34 1.82
CA ILE A 61 -9.18 8.35 1.00
C ILE A 61 -10.19 7.59 0.12
N MET A 62 -11.32 7.17 0.69
CA MET A 62 -12.37 6.46 -0.05
C MET A 62 -13.05 7.33 -1.09
N LYS A 63 -13.27 8.61 -0.79
CA LYS A 63 -13.78 9.57 -1.78
C LYS A 63 -12.80 9.73 -2.95
N GLU A 64 -11.49 9.81 -2.68
CA GLU A 64 -10.48 9.94 -3.73
C GLU A 64 -10.41 8.68 -4.61
N ARG A 65 -10.37 7.49 -4.00
CA ARG A 65 -10.43 6.22 -4.75
C ARG A 65 -11.66 6.14 -5.65
N ARG A 66 -12.84 6.51 -5.14
CA ARG A 66 -14.09 6.53 -5.91
C ARG A 66 -14.05 7.55 -7.06
N ARG A 67 -13.38 8.69 -6.87
CA ARG A 67 -13.16 9.69 -7.92
C ARG A 67 -12.27 9.13 -9.03
N ILE A 68 -11.14 8.50 -8.68
CA ILE A 68 -10.21 7.90 -9.63
C ILE A 68 -10.91 6.80 -10.42
N LEU A 69 -11.56 5.84 -9.76
CA LEU A 69 -12.29 4.74 -10.44
C LEU A 69 -13.42 5.22 -11.35
N ALA A 70 -14.05 6.37 -11.05
CA ALA A 70 -15.07 6.96 -11.91
C ALA A 70 -14.47 7.64 -13.15
N ALA A 71 -13.28 8.21 -13.03
CA ALA A 71 -12.57 8.85 -14.14
C ALA A 71 -11.84 7.83 -15.04
N ASP A 72 -11.30 6.79 -14.43
CA ASP A 72 -10.50 5.75 -15.07
C ASP A 72 -10.86 4.36 -14.49
N PRO A 73 -11.86 3.69 -15.07
CA PRO A 73 -12.24 2.33 -14.66
C PRO A 73 -11.16 1.28 -14.96
N ASP A 74 -10.20 1.57 -15.85
CA ASP A 74 -9.14 0.62 -16.23
C ASP A 74 -8.09 0.43 -15.12
N ARG A 75 -8.17 1.24 -14.06
CA ARG A 75 -7.48 1.00 -12.77
C ARG A 75 -7.89 -0.32 -12.10
N VAL A 76 -8.92 -1.00 -12.62
CA VAL A 76 -9.29 -2.37 -12.27
C VAL A 76 -9.00 -3.28 -13.45
N GLN A 77 -8.19 -4.31 -13.23
CA GLN A 77 -7.93 -5.37 -14.19
C GLN A 77 -8.32 -6.70 -13.57
N ILE A 78 -9.22 -7.46 -14.19
CA ILE A 78 -9.61 -8.80 -13.74
C ILE A 78 -9.57 -9.73 -14.96
N LEU A 79 -8.50 -10.53 -15.07
CA LEU A 79 -8.35 -11.44 -16.21
C LEU A 79 -9.34 -12.63 -16.11
N PRO A 80 -9.67 -13.27 -17.26
CA PRO A 80 -10.58 -14.40 -17.28
C PRO A 80 -10.20 -15.50 -16.28
N GLY A 81 -11.18 -15.94 -15.49
CA GLY A 81 -11.00 -16.99 -14.48
C GLY A 81 -10.60 -16.48 -13.10
N MET A 82 -10.39 -15.18 -12.90
CA MET A 82 -10.07 -14.60 -11.59
C MET A 82 -11.28 -14.22 -10.74
N MET A 83 -12.50 -14.25 -11.30
CA MET A 83 -13.72 -13.88 -10.56
C MET A 83 -13.95 -14.69 -9.27
N PRO A 84 -13.73 -16.02 -9.22
CA PRO A 84 -13.82 -16.77 -7.96
C PRO A 84 -12.83 -16.27 -6.89
N ALA A 85 -11.63 -15.85 -7.28
CA ALA A 85 -10.65 -15.27 -6.36
C ALA A 85 -11.05 -13.86 -5.89
N CYS A 86 -11.77 -13.10 -6.73
CA CYS A 86 -12.32 -11.79 -6.33
C CYS A 86 -13.43 -11.93 -5.28
N TRP A 87 -14.30 -12.95 -5.42
CA TRP A 87 -15.30 -13.28 -4.39
C TRP A 87 -14.66 -13.73 -3.07
N ASP A 88 -13.64 -14.60 -3.15
CA ASP A 88 -12.89 -15.06 -1.98
C ASP A 88 -12.18 -13.90 -1.27
N LEU A 89 -11.58 -12.99 -2.05
CA LEU A 89 -11.00 -11.75 -1.56
C LEU A 89 -12.02 -10.89 -0.82
N LEU A 90 -13.17 -10.62 -1.45
CA LEU A 90 -14.25 -9.83 -0.86
C LEU A 90 -14.66 -10.41 0.49
N MET A 91 -15.01 -11.69 0.52
CA MET A 91 -15.51 -12.33 1.74
C MET A 91 -14.45 -12.43 2.83
N TYR A 92 -13.18 -12.65 2.47
CA TYR A 92 -12.08 -12.64 3.45
C TYR A 92 -12.00 -11.29 4.18
N TYR A 93 -11.98 -10.19 3.42
CA TYR A 93 -11.81 -8.85 4.00
C TYR A 93 -13.06 -8.36 4.73
N LEU A 94 -14.27 -8.61 4.22
CA LEU A 94 -15.49 -8.20 4.93
C LEU A 94 -15.61 -8.89 6.29
N ARG A 95 -15.27 -10.18 6.36
CA ARG A 95 -15.23 -10.94 7.63
C ARG A 95 -14.18 -10.38 8.58
N ASP A 96 -12.98 -10.09 8.10
CA ASP A 96 -11.92 -9.49 8.91
C ASP A 96 -12.32 -8.11 9.45
N LEU A 97 -12.91 -7.26 8.61
CA LEU A 97 -13.37 -5.93 8.98
C LEU A 97 -14.49 -5.98 10.02
N ALA A 98 -15.48 -6.87 9.87
CA ALA A 98 -16.55 -7.05 10.85
C ALA A 98 -16.02 -7.53 12.21
N ILE A 99 -14.93 -8.30 12.23
CA ILE A 99 -14.26 -8.74 13.47
C ILE A 99 -13.43 -7.62 14.09
N THR A 100 -12.71 -6.85 13.27
CA THR A 100 -11.71 -5.87 13.73
C THR A 100 -12.29 -4.48 14.00
N HIS A 101 -13.44 -4.15 13.41
CA HIS A 101 -14.15 -2.87 13.56
C HIS A 101 -15.68 -3.07 13.79
N PRO A 102 -16.09 -3.92 14.76
CA PRO A 102 -17.49 -4.33 14.96
C PRO A 102 -18.44 -3.17 15.31
N GLU A 103 -17.92 -2.08 15.86
CA GLU A 103 -18.67 -0.87 16.19
C GLU A 103 -19.10 -0.06 14.94
N HIS A 104 -18.44 -0.29 13.81
CA HIS A 104 -18.64 0.46 12.57
C HIS A 104 -19.08 -0.41 11.41
N MET A 105 -18.71 -1.69 11.42
CA MET A 105 -18.87 -2.60 10.30
C MET A 105 -19.54 -3.90 10.73
N GLN A 106 -20.57 -4.31 10.00
CA GLN A 106 -21.36 -5.49 10.30
C GLN A 106 -21.51 -6.35 9.05
N LEU A 107 -21.37 -7.67 9.24
CA LEU A 107 -21.57 -8.66 8.20
C LEU A 107 -22.57 -9.69 8.69
N HIS A 108 -23.64 -9.89 7.93
CA HIS A 108 -24.63 -10.94 8.17
C HIS A 108 -24.60 -11.92 7.00
N GLU A 109 -24.49 -13.22 7.30
CA GLU A 109 -24.42 -14.30 6.31
C GLU A 109 -25.54 -15.30 6.57
N ASP A 110 -26.37 -15.58 5.55
CA ASP A 110 -27.39 -16.64 5.51
C ASP A 110 -27.20 -17.48 4.25
N GLY A 111 -26.38 -18.54 4.37
CA GLY A 111 -25.89 -19.28 3.21
C GLY A 111 -25.05 -18.35 2.31
N ASP A 112 -25.42 -18.28 1.03
CA ASP A 112 -24.75 -17.40 0.07
C ASP A 112 -25.30 -15.96 0.07
N LEU A 113 -26.41 -15.70 0.78
CA LEU A 113 -26.96 -14.35 0.93
C LEU A 113 -26.19 -13.59 2.00
N VAL A 114 -25.62 -12.46 1.63
CA VAL A 114 -24.78 -11.63 2.48
C VAL A 114 -25.34 -10.21 2.55
N ARG A 115 -25.36 -9.64 3.76
CA ARG A 115 -25.57 -8.20 3.98
C ARG A 115 -24.35 -7.60 4.65
N TRP A 116 -23.75 -6.62 3.98
CA TRP A 116 -22.63 -5.81 4.47
C TRP A 116 -23.11 -4.42 4.85
N GLN A 117 -22.71 -3.94 6.01
CA GLN A 117 -22.97 -2.58 6.47
C GLN A 117 -21.68 -1.92 6.94
N ASN A 118 -21.36 -0.76 6.38
CA ASN A 118 -20.25 0.09 6.78
C ASN A 118 -20.78 1.49 7.10
N HIS A 119 -20.95 1.77 8.39
CA HIS A 119 -21.57 3.01 8.87
C HIS A 119 -20.68 4.24 8.64
N LEU A 120 -19.37 4.06 8.49
CA LEU A 120 -18.43 5.17 8.25
C LEU A 120 -18.54 5.72 6.82
N LEU A 121 -18.91 4.86 5.86
CA LEU A 121 -19.11 5.25 4.46
C LEU A 121 -20.58 5.34 4.05
N GLY A 122 -21.51 4.92 4.92
CA GLY A 122 -22.94 4.84 4.63
C GLY A 122 -23.32 3.69 3.69
N THR A 123 -22.47 2.67 3.57
CA THR A 123 -22.73 1.51 2.72
C THR A 123 -23.66 0.54 3.46
N ASP A 124 -24.76 0.13 2.80
CA ASP A 124 -25.63 -0.97 3.21
C ASP A 124 -25.99 -1.76 1.95
N GLN A 125 -25.30 -2.89 1.75
CA GLN A 125 -25.39 -3.68 0.53
C GLN A 125 -25.80 -5.11 0.87
N THR A 126 -26.79 -5.62 0.15
CA THR A 126 -27.14 -7.05 0.17
C THR A 126 -26.79 -7.66 -1.17
N PHE A 127 -26.16 -8.82 -1.17
CA PHE A 127 -25.71 -9.52 -2.38
C PHE A 127 -25.68 -11.04 -2.16
N VAL A 128 -25.55 -11.80 -3.24
CA VAL A 128 -25.43 -13.26 -3.23
C VAL A 128 -24.03 -13.64 -3.73
N VAL A 129 -23.26 -14.35 -2.90
CA VAL A 129 -21.90 -14.77 -3.24
C VAL A 129 -21.93 -15.63 -4.50
N GLY A 130 -21.11 -15.26 -5.48
CA GLY A 130 -21.02 -15.96 -6.78
C GLY A 130 -22.01 -15.47 -7.83
N ASP A 131 -22.98 -14.60 -7.47
CA ASP A 131 -23.86 -13.94 -8.43
C ASP A 131 -23.40 -12.49 -8.64
N GLU A 132 -22.66 -12.25 -9.72
CA GLU A 132 -22.14 -10.92 -10.08
C GLU A 132 -23.24 -9.88 -10.31
N SER A 133 -24.46 -10.31 -10.66
CA SER A 133 -25.59 -9.39 -10.87
C SER A 133 -26.18 -8.84 -9.57
N SER A 134 -25.83 -9.43 -8.43
CA SER A 134 -26.32 -9.04 -7.11
C SER A 134 -25.50 -7.90 -6.46
N LEU A 135 -24.37 -7.51 -7.06
CA LEU A 135 -23.58 -6.35 -6.68
C LEU A 135 -23.61 -5.28 -7.77
N GLN A 136 -23.53 -4.01 -7.39
CA GLN A 136 -23.43 -2.90 -8.35
C GLN A 136 -22.12 -2.92 -9.15
N HIS A 137 -21.06 -3.45 -8.54
CA HIS A 137 -19.73 -3.58 -9.11
C HIS A 137 -19.23 -5.01 -8.91
N ASP A 138 -18.22 -5.42 -9.66
CA ASP A 138 -17.55 -6.69 -9.38
C ASP A 138 -17.02 -6.74 -7.94
N PRO A 139 -16.78 -7.93 -7.36
CA PRO A 139 -16.40 -8.08 -5.95
C PRO A 139 -15.12 -7.33 -5.56
N MET A 140 -14.13 -7.24 -6.45
CA MET A 140 -12.88 -6.54 -6.18
C MET A 140 -13.09 -5.02 -6.18
N THR A 141 -13.84 -4.49 -7.15
CA THR A 141 -14.21 -3.07 -7.19
C THR A 141 -15.08 -2.69 -6.00
N PHE A 142 -16.03 -3.53 -5.61
CA PHE A 142 -16.83 -3.31 -4.41
C PHE A 142 -15.92 -3.23 -3.16
N LEU A 143 -15.04 -4.22 -2.96
CA LEU A 143 -14.12 -4.21 -1.81
C LEU A 143 -13.18 -2.99 -1.83
N GLY A 144 -12.59 -2.68 -2.99
CA GLY A 144 -11.70 -1.53 -3.13
C GLY A 144 -12.40 -0.22 -2.75
N ARG A 145 -13.70 -0.08 -2.99
CA ARG A 145 -14.48 1.11 -2.59
C ARG A 145 -14.82 1.16 -1.09
N GLU A 146 -14.44 0.13 -0.35
CA GLU A 146 -14.65 -0.03 1.10
C GLU A 146 -13.32 -0.05 1.88
N ILE A 147 -12.15 -0.24 1.26
CA ILE A 147 -10.86 -0.28 1.97
C ILE A 147 -9.80 0.66 1.35
N PRO A 148 -8.90 1.25 2.17
CA PRO A 148 -7.84 2.14 1.69
C PRO A 148 -6.74 1.45 0.89
N ASP A 149 -6.57 0.15 1.05
CA ASP A 149 -5.57 -0.64 0.36
C ASP A 149 -5.82 -0.73 -1.16
N ASP A 150 -4.77 -0.61 -1.96
CA ASP A 150 -4.78 -1.18 -3.31
C ASP A 150 -4.70 -2.70 -3.21
N LEU A 151 -5.35 -3.39 -4.16
CA LEU A 151 -5.59 -4.83 -4.09
C LEU A 151 -4.96 -5.51 -5.28
N LEU A 152 -4.13 -6.53 -5.05
CA LEU A 152 -3.59 -7.39 -6.08
C LEU A 152 -3.92 -8.84 -5.75
N LEU A 153 -4.15 -9.64 -6.78
CA LEU A 153 -4.31 -11.09 -6.73
C LEU A 153 -3.30 -11.74 -7.66
N VAL A 154 -2.47 -12.59 -7.07
CA VAL A 154 -1.52 -13.42 -7.79
C VAL A 154 -1.91 -14.89 -7.68
N LYS A 155 -1.74 -15.64 -8.76
CA LYS A 155 -2.03 -17.08 -8.82
C LYS A 155 -0.89 -17.82 -9.49
N GLU A 156 -0.64 -19.04 -9.02
CA GLU A 156 0.34 -19.91 -9.64
C GLU A 156 -0.19 -20.48 -10.96
N ARG A 157 0.58 -20.33 -12.04
CA ARG A 157 0.35 -20.95 -13.35
C ARG A 157 1.70 -21.35 -13.93
N GLY A 158 1.84 -22.61 -14.33
CA GLY A 158 3.10 -23.10 -14.94
C GLY A 158 4.32 -23.03 -14.03
N GLY A 159 4.14 -23.07 -12.71
CA GLY A 159 5.23 -22.99 -11.72
C GLY A 159 5.74 -21.57 -11.44
N GLN A 160 5.02 -20.54 -11.91
CA GLN A 160 5.31 -19.13 -11.65
C GLN A 160 4.07 -18.43 -11.10
N MET A 161 4.27 -17.40 -10.28
CA MET A 161 3.17 -16.56 -9.81
C MET A 161 2.86 -15.50 -10.87
N HIS A 162 1.59 -15.31 -11.21
CA HIS A 162 1.14 -14.31 -12.18
C HIS A 162 0.18 -13.31 -11.53
N PHE A 163 0.34 -12.03 -11.84
CA PHE A 163 -0.56 -10.96 -11.42
C PHE A 163 -1.76 -10.87 -12.36
N ASP A 164 -2.80 -11.62 -12.07
CA ASP A 164 -3.93 -11.81 -12.99
C ASP A 164 -5.17 -10.98 -12.62
N ALA A 165 -5.22 -10.34 -11.45
CA ALA A 165 -6.24 -9.34 -11.15
C ALA A 165 -5.77 -8.31 -10.12
N GLY A 166 -6.19 -7.06 -10.25
CA GLY A 166 -5.91 -6.01 -9.28
C GLY A 166 -6.75 -4.75 -9.46
N LEU A 167 -6.86 -3.99 -8.37
CA LEU A 167 -7.43 -2.65 -8.31
C LEU A 167 -6.39 -1.73 -7.71
N VAL A 168 -5.85 -0.83 -8.53
CA VAL A 168 -4.71 0.01 -8.16
C VAL A 168 -5.00 1.46 -8.52
N THR A 169 -5.25 2.28 -7.50
CA THR A 169 -5.54 3.71 -7.67
C THR A 169 -4.49 4.61 -7.04
N PHE A 170 -3.70 4.08 -6.11
CA PHE A 170 -2.71 4.85 -5.37
C PHE A 170 -1.30 4.38 -5.73
N ALA A 171 -1.02 4.07 -7.00
CA ALA A 171 0.27 3.57 -7.45
C ALA A 171 1.43 4.55 -7.19
N ALA A 172 2.65 4.02 -7.17
CA ALA A 172 3.90 4.77 -7.04
C ALA A 172 4.75 4.65 -8.31
N ALA A 173 4.40 5.42 -9.34
CA ALA A 173 5.04 5.46 -10.65
C ALA A 173 5.03 4.12 -11.42
N TRP A 174 3.94 3.36 -11.30
CA TRP A 174 3.68 2.15 -12.10
C TRP A 174 2.19 2.09 -12.49
N SER A 175 1.83 1.13 -13.35
CA SER A 175 0.47 0.97 -13.89
C SER A 175 -0.01 -0.47 -13.81
N VAL A 176 -1.23 -0.66 -13.31
CA VAL A 176 -1.89 -1.98 -13.31
C VAL A 176 -2.21 -2.47 -14.71
N THR A 177 -2.53 -1.57 -15.64
CA THR A 177 -2.84 -1.94 -17.03
C THR A 177 -1.61 -2.45 -17.78
N PHE A 178 -0.42 -2.00 -17.38
CA PHE A 178 0.84 -2.48 -17.95
C PHE A 178 1.22 -3.85 -17.38
N ASP A 179 0.99 -4.08 -16.08
CA ASP A 179 1.54 -5.24 -15.39
C ASP A 179 0.57 -6.44 -15.32
N ALA A 180 -0.73 -6.24 -15.55
CA ALA A 180 -1.71 -7.32 -15.51
C ALA A 180 -1.39 -8.43 -16.52
N GLY A 181 -1.35 -9.68 -16.04
CA GLY A 181 -1.01 -10.89 -16.77
C GLY A 181 0.47 -11.28 -16.71
N MET A 182 1.35 -10.36 -16.31
CA MET A 182 2.78 -10.63 -16.18
C MET A 182 3.08 -11.58 -15.00
N SER A 183 4.17 -12.33 -15.13
CA SER A 183 4.74 -13.13 -14.05
C SER A 183 5.41 -12.25 -12.99
N PHE A 184 5.59 -12.82 -11.79
CA PHE A 184 6.32 -12.19 -10.70
C PHE A 184 7.73 -11.77 -11.11
N THR A 185 8.39 -12.56 -11.97
CA THR A 185 9.72 -12.21 -12.47
C THR A 185 9.67 -11.04 -13.44
N GLU A 186 8.67 -10.96 -14.32
CA GLU A 186 8.52 -9.89 -15.31
C GLU A 186 8.25 -8.53 -14.66
N ILE A 187 7.27 -8.44 -13.75
CA ILE A 187 6.93 -7.19 -13.05
C ILE A 187 8.10 -6.63 -12.24
N HIS A 188 9.01 -7.49 -11.75
CA HIS A 188 10.17 -7.09 -10.95
C HIS A 188 11.45 -6.86 -11.77
N GLN A 189 11.47 -7.08 -13.09
CA GLN A 189 12.65 -6.84 -13.93
C GLN A 189 13.24 -5.41 -13.81
N PRO A 190 12.43 -4.33 -13.71
CA PRO A 190 12.96 -2.98 -13.63
C PRO A 190 13.74 -2.68 -12.35
N VAL A 191 13.58 -3.49 -11.29
CA VAL A 191 14.12 -3.16 -9.98
C VAL A 191 15.59 -3.61 -9.87
N PRO A 192 16.53 -2.69 -9.60
CA PRO A 192 17.95 -3.02 -9.59
C PRO A 192 18.29 -4.02 -8.50
N ARG A 193 19.29 -4.86 -8.77
CA ARG A 193 19.90 -5.85 -7.86
C ARG A 193 19.02 -7.04 -7.44
N LEU A 194 17.70 -6.89 -7.30
CA LEU A 194 16.77 -7.93 -6.81
C LEU A 194 16.94 -9.29 -7.50
N THR A 195 16.93 -9.30 -8.84
CA THR A 195 17.06 -10.55 -9.62
C THR A 195 18.47 -11.14 -9.52
N ARG A 196 19.52 -10.30 -9.60
CA ARG A 196 20.91 -10.74 -9.53
C ARG A 196 21.29 -11.29 -8.14
N GLU A 197 20.69 -10.76 -7.09
CA GLU A 197 20.90 -11.17 -5.69
C GLU A 197 19.94 -12.29 -5.25
N GLY A 198 19.16 -12.86 -6.18
CA GLY A 198 18.24 -13.96 -5.92
C GLY A 198 17.14 -13.62 -4.91
N ILE A 199 16.79 -12.34 -4.74
CA ILE A 199 15.72 -11.92 -3.84
C ILE A 199 14.36 -12.18 -4.50
N THR A 200 14.22 -11.89 -5.80
CA THR A 200 12.99 -12.14 -6.57
C THR A 200 12.56 -13.60 -6.48
N SER A 201 13.48 -14.54 -6.73
CA SER A 201 13.17 -15.98 -6.69
C SER A 201 12.82 -16.46 -5.27
N ARG A 202 13.50 -15.96 -4.23
CA ARG A 202 13.16 -16.28 -2.83
C ARG A 202 11.79 -15.73 -2.45
N ALA A 203 11.46 -14.51 -2.87
CA ALA A 203 10.16 -13.90 -2.62
C ALA A 203 9.03 -14.65 -3.34
N GLU A 204 9.22 -15.03 -4.60
CA GLU A 204 8.25 -15.84 -5.34
C GLU A 204 8.02 -17.20 -4.67
N GLN A 205 9.10 -17.90 -4.28
CA GLN A 205 8.99 -19.17 -3.56
C GLN A 205 8.31 -19.03 -2.19
N PHE A 206 8.51 -17.91 -1.50
CA PHE A 206 7.78 -17.60 -0.27
C PHE A 206 6.27 -17.48 -0.56
N LEU A 207 5.88 -16.72 -1.58
CA LEU A 207 4.47 -16.55 -1.95
C LEU A 207 3.84 -17.87 -2.40
N MET A 208 4.54 -18.70 -3.17
CA MET A 208 4.06 -20.04 -3.56
C MET A 208 3.81 -20.95 -2.35
N ARG A 209 4.59 -20.79 -1.28
CA ARG A 209 4.50 -21.60 -0.05
C ARG A 209 3.74 -20.93 1.09
N LEU A 210 3.14 -19.77 0.85
CA LEU A 210 2.40 -19.00 1.85
C LEU A 210 1.27 -19.87 2.43
N PRO A 211 1.27 -20.17 3.74
CA PRO A 211 0.26 -21.01 4.36
C PRO A 211 -1.08 -20.28 4.49
N ALA A 212 -2.19 -21.02 4.42
CA ALA A 212 -3.55 -20.46 4.42
C ALA A 212 -4.02 -19.93 5.77
N ASP A 213 -3.37 -20.34 6.86
CA ASP A 213 -3.72 -19.99 8.24
C ASP A 213 -2.86 -18.86 8.82
N GLN A 214 -1.95 -18.28 8.03
CA GLN A 214 -1.09 -17.18 8.48
C GLN A 214 -1.17 -15.99 7.52
N VAL A 215 -1.03 -14.81 8.12
CA VAL A 215 -0.93 -13.55 7.39
C VAL A 215 0.45 -12.98 7.63
N PHE A 216 1.10 -12.57 6.55
CA PHE A 216 2.39 -11.92 6.61
C PHE A 216 2.28 -10.48 6.11
N ARG A 217 3.26 -9.67 6.46
CA ARG A 217 3.39 -8.31 5.97
C ARG A 217 4.83 -7.93 5.74
N ARG A 218 5.03 -6.89 4.96
CA ARG A 218 6.31 -6.17 4.87
C ARG A 218 6.06 -4.68 4.68
N VAL A 219 7.14 -3.91 4.72
CA VAL A 219 7.08 -2.46 4.48
C VAL A 219 8.01 -2.11 3.32
N ASN A 220 7.51 -1.38 2.35
CA ASN A 220 8.29 -0.74 1.30
C ASN A 220 8.25 0.78 1.49
N TRP A 221 9.24 1.50 0.96
CA TRP A 221 9.28 2.96 1.09
C TRP A 221 9.93 3.63 -0.12
N THR A 222 9.59 4.88 -0.35
CA THR A 222 10.27 5.80 -1.28
C THR A 222 10.08 7.24 -0.83
N LEU A 223 10.80 8.19 -1.42
CA LEU A 223 10.33 9.57 -1.44
C LEU A 223 9.31 9.70 -2.57
N SER A 224 8.12 10.22 -2.26
CA SER A 224 7.04 10.37 -3.25
C SER A 224 7.47 11.29 -4.39
N ALA A 225 6.92 11.07 -5.59
CA ALA A 225 7.13 11.97 -6.72
C ALA A 225 6.29 13.27 -6.64
N SER A 226 5.74 13.60 -5.47
CA SER A 226 5.03 14.85 -5.20
C SER A 226 5.40 15.41 -3.84
N GLY A 227 5.43 16.75 -3.72
CA GLY A 227 5.59 17.47 -2.44
C GLY A 227 4.30 17.54 -1.61
N SER A 228 3.26 16.79 -2.01
CA SER A 228 1.96 16.73 -1.35
C SER A 228 1.58 15.28 -1.09
N ARG A 229 0.60 15.04 -0.22
CA ARG A 229 0.04 13.69 0.04
C ARG A 229 -0.83 13.17 -1.11
N LYS A 230 -0.44 13.44 -2.36
CA LYS A 230 -1.10 12.92 -3.55
C LYS A 230 -0.95 11.40 -3.58
N LEU A 231 -2.07 10.69 -3.55
CA LEU A 231 -2.10 9.23 -3.49
C LEU A 231 -1.88 8.61 -4.87
N ASP A 232 -2.48 9.20 -5.91
CA ASP A 232 -2.35 8.74 -7.30
C ASP A 232 -1.10 9.36 -7.95
N ILE A 233 -0.01 8.59 -7.92
CA ILE A 233 1.24 8.86 -8.62
C ILE A 233 1.40 7.80 -9.72
N SER A 234 0.31 7.40 -10.36
CA SER A 234 0.37 6.38 -11.42
C SER A 234 0.95 6.94 -12.72
N LEU A 235 1.32 6.05 -13.65
CA LEU A 235 1.83 6.47 -14.96
C LEU A 235 0.75 7.12 -15.84
N GLU A 236 -0.52 6.78 -15.62
CA GLU A 236 -1.68 7.41 -16.27
C GLU A 236 -1.76 8.90 -15.95
N GLU A 237 -1.40 9.30 -14.73
CA GLU A 237 -1.44 10.69 -14.25
C GLU A 237 -0.07 11.39 -14.35
N LEU A 238 0.92 10.81 -15.03
CA LEU A 238 2.28 11.38 -15.13
C LEU A 238 2.33 12.88 -15.48
N PRO A 239 1.49 13.41 -16.40
CA PRO A 239 1.47 14.85 -16.68
C PRO A 239 1.10 15.73 -15.49
N GLU A 240 0.30 15.22 -14.54
CA GLU A 240 -0.20 15.97 -13.38
C GLU A 240 0.80 16.03 -12.22
N TRP A 241 1.79 15.13 -12.16
CA TRP A 241 2.77 15.08 -11.07
C TRP A 241 4.24 15.11 -11.50
N GLY A 242 4.56 14.87 -12.77
CA GLY A 242 5.94 14.71 -13.25
C GLY A 242 6.86 15.93 -13.06
N GLN A 243 6.30 17.12 -12.82
CA GLN A 243 7.06 18.36 -12.54
C GLN A 243 7.13 18.72 -11.05
N ASP A 244 6.44 17.98 -10.17
CA ASP A 244 6.36 18.33 -8.75
C ASP A 244 7.73 18.31 -8.08
N ILE A 245 8.51 17.24 -8.28
CA ILE A 245 9.86 17.11 -7.69
C ILE A 245 10.86 18.10 -8.31
N PRO A 246 11.00 18.21 -9.64
CA PRO A 246 11.86 19.24 -10.23
C PRO A 246 11.59 20.65 -9.68
N ARG A 247 10.31 21.01 -9.53
CA ARG A 247 9.91 22.30 -8.97
C ARG A 247 10.30 22.44 -7.49
N LEU A 248 9.98 21.44 -6.67
CA LEU A 248 10.30 21.45 -5.24
C LEU A 248 11.80 21.59 -5.00
N VAL A 249 12.62 20.85 -5.77
CA VAL A 249 14.09 20.90 -5.70
C VAL A 249 14.61 22.28 -6.08
N ALA A 250 14.09 22.88 -7.17
CA ALA A 250 14.47 24.23 -7.59
C ALA A 250 14.13 25.29 -6.53
N GLU A 251 12.99 25.14 -5.86
CA GLU A 251 12.54 26.01 -4.77
C GLU A 251 13.23 25.71 -3.42
N ARG A 252 14.04 24.64 -3.34
CA ARG A 252 14.67 24.10 -2.11
C ARG A 252 13.67 23.83 -0.98
N ASN A 253 12.43 23.48 -1.34
CA ASN A 253 11.34 23.27 -0.39
C ASN A 253 11.31 21.83 0.15
N PHE A 254 12.42 21.38 0.74
CA PHE A 254 12.60 19.98 1.15
C PHE A 254 11.64 19.53 2.27
N GLY A 255 11.14 20.44 3.11
CA GLY A 255 10.17 20.11 4.15
C GLY A 255 8.86 19.50 3.61
N ASN A 256 8.51 19.83 2.37
CA ASN A 256 7.33 19.30 1.69
C ASN A 256 7.55 17.94 1.03
N LEU A 257 8.79 17.43 0.91
CA LEU A 257 9.01 16.08 0.41
C LEU A 257 8.26 15.08 1.28
N GLN A 258 7.56 14.12 0.66
CA GLN A 258 6.81 13.10 1.38
C GLN A 258 7.61 11.80 1.43
N LEU A 259 7.86 11.29 2.64
CA LEU A 259 8.21 9.89 2.81
C LEU A 259 6.94 9.07 2.57
N ARG A 260 6.93 8.30 1.48
CA ARG A 260 5.85 7.40 1.11
C ARG A 260 6.20 6.00 1.58
N ILE A 261 5.29 5.38 2.33
CA ILE A 261 5.47 4.06 2.90
C ILE A 261 4.30 3.17 2.46
N GLU A 262 4.61 1.97 2.02
CA GLU A 262 3.64 0.96 1.61
C GLU A 262 3.71 -0.18 2.63
N LEU A 263 2.64 -0.32 3.42
CA LEU A 263 2.43 -1.50 4.24
C LEU A 263 1.73 -2.55 3.39
N GLU A 264 2.43 -3.65 3.18
CA GLU A 264 2.00 -4.67 2.26
C GLU A 264 1.62 -5.95 3.01
N HIS A 265 0.42 -6.49 2.77
CA HIS A 265 -0.01 -7.76 3.37
C HIS A 265 -0.05 -8.88 2.34
N PHE A 266 0.41 -10.07 2.75
CA PHE A 266 0.35 -11.30 1.97
C PHE A 266 -0.57 -12.30 2.66
N ILE A 267 -1.65 -12.68 1.97
CA ILE A 267 -2.66 -13.60 2.49
C ILE A 267 -2.97 -14.62 1.41
N ARG A 268 -2.90 -15.91 1.75
CA ARG A 268 -3.44 -16.98 0.91
C ARG A 268 -4.94 -17.05 1.13
N LEU A 269 -5.71 -16.77 0.09
CA LEU A 269 -7.16 -16.80 0.17
C LEU A 269 -7.67 -18.26 0.26
N PRO A 270 -8.56 -18.57 1.20
CA PRO A 270 -8.84 -19.94 1.62
C PRO A 270 -9.62 -20.76 0.59
N MET A 271 -10.47 -20.15 -0.23
CA MET A 271 -11.33 -20.88 -1.17
C MET A 271 -10.69 -21.06 -2.55
N SER A 272 -10.02 -20.03 -3.04
CA SER A 272 -9.45 -19.94 -4.39
C SER A 272 -7.98 -20.35 -4.43
N GLY A 273 -7.30 -20.31 -3.28
CA GLY A 273 -5.86 -20.50 -3.20
C GLY A 273 -5.04 -19.40 -3.86
N ALA A 274 -5.65 -18.32 -4.38
CA ALA A 274 -4.91 -17.15 -4.84
C ALA A 274 -4.21 -16.48 -3.64
N VAL A 275 -3.10 -15.79 -3.87
CA VAL A 275 -2.50 -14.92 -2.85
C VAL A 275 -2.93 -13.50 -3.14
N THR A 276 -3.53 -12.84 -2.16
CA THR A 276 -3.70 -11.40 -2.22
C THR A 276 -2.47 -10.71 -1.67
N PHE A 277 -2.11 -9.64 -2.37
CA PHE A 277 -1.12 -8.66 -1.99
C PHE A 277 -1.85 -7.32 -1.86
N SER A 278 -2.12 -6.88 -0.63
CA SER A 278 -2.73 -5.57 -0.39
C SER A 278 -1.65 -4.53 -0.11
N ILE A 279 -1.86 -3.30 -0.55
CA ILE A 279 -0.88 -2.21 -0.41
C ILE A 279 -1.58 -1.02 0.25
N ARG A 280 -1.30 -0.78 1.53
CA ARG A 280 -1.76 0.39 2.25
C ARG A 280 -0.70 1.49 2.22
N THR A 281 -1.03 2.61 1.59
CA THR A 281 -0.12 3.76 1.41
C THR A 281 -0.21 4.79 2.52
N TYR A 282 0.91 5.09 3.16
CA TYR A 282 1.06 6.17 4.15
C TYR A 282 2.01 7.23 3.62
N MET A 283 1.80 8.48 4.04
CA MET A 283 2.70 9.59 3.71
C MET A 283 2.88 10.52 4.92
N ALA A 284 4.12 10.93 5.14
CA ALA A 284 4.49 11.98 6.09
C ALA A 284 5.50 12.91 5.44
N SER A 285 5.35 14.22 5.66
CA SER A 285 6.29 15.20 5.13
C SER A 285 7.62 15.14 5.87
N LEU A 286 8.72 15.59 5.25
CA LEU A 286 9.99 15.69 5.96
C LEU A 286 9.92 16.66 7.14
N GLU A 287 9.03 17.67 7.12
CA GLU A 287 8.75 18.52 8.28
C GLU A 287 8.17 17.70 9.45
N GLU A 288 7.21 16.83 9.19
CA GLU A 288 6.61 15.95 10.19
C GLU A 288 7.63 14.93 10.71
N ILE A 289 8.44 14.35 9.82
CA ILE A 289 9.51 13.41 10.20
C ILE A 289 10.58 14.11 11.05
N LYS A 290 10.96 15.34 10.69
CA LYS A 290 11.97 16.13 11.39
C LYS A 290 11.58 16.43 12.85
N ALA A 291 10.29 16.53 13.13
CA ALA A 291 9.77 16.73 14.49
C ALA A 291 10.03 15.54 15.43
N ILE A 292 10.40 14.36 14.90
CA ILE A 292 10.77 13.16 15.67
C ILE A 292 12.28 12.93 15.49
N PRO A 293 13.13 13.34 16.46
CA PRO A 293 14.58 13.36 16.28
C PRO A 293 15.20 12.01 15.86
N ALA A 294 14.70 10.89 16.40
CA ALA A 294 15.16 9.56 16.03
C ALA A 294 14.92 9.27 14.53
N TRP A 295 13.76 9.66 14.00
CA TRP A 295 13.42 9.48 12.59
C TRP A 295 14.16 10.45 11.68
N ARG A 296 14.31 11.70 12.11
CA ARG A 296 15.11 12.73 11.42
C ARG A 296 16.53 12.22 11.15
N ASP A 297 17.22 11.79 12.21
CA ASP A 297 18.63 11.39 12.13
C ASP A 297 18.78 10.12 11.31
N GLN A 298 17.90 9.14 11.52
CA GLN A 298 17.92 7.88 10.80
C GLN A 298 17.63 8.06 9.31
N LEU A 299 16.59 8.82 8.93
CA LEU A 299 16.26 9.03 7.52
C LEU A 299 17.35 9.81 6.80
N ALA A 300 17.94 10.84 7.44
CA ALA A 300 19.07 11.55 6.86
C ALA A 300 20.24 10.61 6.57
N GLN A 301 20.58 9.72 7.51
CA GLN A 301 21.63 8.72 7.32
C GLN A 301 21.30 7.73 6.20
N ILE A 302 20.07 7.20 6.16
CA ILE A 302 19.61 6.28 5.10
C ILE A 302 19.68 6.91 3.71
N LEU A 303 19.24 8.17 3.56
CA LEU A 303 19.29 8.88 2.28
C LEU A 303 20.73 9.00 1.77
N MET A 304 21.68 9.23 2.68
CA MET A 304 23.11 9.34 2.39
C MET A 304 23.77 7.99 2.09
N SER A 305 23.36 6.91 2.76
CA SER A 305 23.94 5.57 2.58
C SER A 305 23.32 4.75 1.46
N THR A 306 22.16 5.17 0.94
CA THR A 306 21.47 4.47 -0.15
C THR A 306 22.41 4.33 -1.38
N PRO A 307 22.61 3.11 -1.92
CA PRO A 307 23.41 2.93 -3.13
C PRO A 307 22.87 3.71 -4.34
N GLU A 308 23.75 4.21 -5.21
CA GLU A 308 23.37 5.11 -6.30
C GLU A 308 22.37 4.52 -7.29
N ASP A 309 22.48 3.24 -7.64
CA ASP A 309 21.52 2.58 -8.53
C ASP A 309 20.14 2.42 -7.89
N ILE A 310 20.07 2.23 -6.58
CA ILE A 310 18.80 2.24 -5.82
C ILE A 310 18.24 3.66 -5.75
N ALA A 311 19.10 4.66 -5.51
CA ALA A 311 18.69 6.07 -5.49
C ALA A 311 18.14 6.52 -6.85
N ALA A 312 18.77 6.11 -7.94
CA ALA A 312 18.34 6.40 -9.30
C ALA A 312 17.01 5.73 -9.61
N TYR A 313 16.85 4.45 -9.26
CA TYR A 313 15.58 3.73 -9.42
C TYR A 313 14.43 4.38 -8.62
N LYS A 314 14.70 4.84 -7.39
CA LYS A 314 13.72 5.57 -6.57
C LYS A 314 13.52 7.04 -7.00
N GLY A 315 14.28 7.53 -7.98
CA GLY A 315 14.18 8.90 -8.47
C GLY A 315 14.65 9.97 -7.46
N VAL A 316 15.61 9.64 -6.59
CA VAL A 316 16.07 10.54 -5.49
C VAL A 316 17.52 11.00 -5.63
N SER A 317 18.28 10.47 -6.60
CA SER A 317 19.73 10.73 -6.75
C SER A 317 20.12 12.20 -6.69
N ASP A 318 19.39 13.06 -7.40
CA ASP A 318 19.77 14.46 -7.62
C ASP A 318 19.62 15.36 -6.38
N TYR A 319 18.79 14.95 -5.41
CA TYR A 319 18.40 15.82 -4.29
C TYR A 319 18.50 15.18 -2.91
N ARG A 320 18.73 13.86 -2.80
CA ARG A 320 18.82 13.15 -1.51
C ARG A 320 19.79 13.76 -0.51
N ALA A 321 20.95 14.23 -0.98
CA ALA A 321 21.96 14.85 -0.11
C ALA A 321 21.49 16.22 0.44
N ALA A 322 20.80 17.00 -0.38
CA ALA A 322 20.23 18.28 0.04
C ALA A 322 19.05 18.09 1.00
N ALA A 323 18.21 17.08 0.76
CA ALA A 323 17.13 16.70 1.66
C ALA A 323 17.66 16.20 3.02
N ALA A 324 18.70 15.35 3.02
CA ALA A 324 19.35 14.90 4.25
C ALA A 324 19.99 16.06 5.03
N ALA A 325 20.68 16.98 4.35
CA ALA A 325 21.21 18.18 4.99
C ALA A 325 20.11 19.07 5.58
N TRP A 326 18.97 19.20 4.89
CA TRP A 326 17.81 19.94 5.41
C TRP A 326 17.20 19.30 6.66
N LEU A 327 17.13 17.96 6.71
CA LEU A 327 16.66 17.24 7.90
C LEU A 327 17.53 17.54 9.13
N LEU A 328 18.84 17.63 8.96
CA LEU A 328 19.81 17.79 10.06
C LEU A 328 20.03 19.23 10.56
N ASN A 329 19.57 20.24 9.81
CA ASN A 329 19.68 21.66 10.18
C ASN A 329 18.54 22.12 11.08
#